data_AF-A0A2E2UC10-F1
#
_entry.id   AF-A0A2E2UC10-F1
#
_cell.length_a   1.000
_cell.length_b   1.000
_cell.length_c   1.000
_cell.angle_alpha   90.00
_cell.angle_beta   90.00
_cell.angle_gamma   90.00
#
_symmetry.space_group_name_H-M   'P 1'
#
loop_
_entity.id
_entity.type
_entity.pdbx_description
1 polymer ?
#
loop_
_entity_poly.entity_id
_entity_poly.type
_entity_poly.pdbx_seq_one_letter_code
_entity_poly.pdbx_strand_id
1 'polypeptide(L)'
;MDLVLKILVQLGADQSFFYQLGIILLVFIIARFIFIDHLQAVIERREDKTVKLEGDAEKQFDEISKIQDQYKEKIQGASKEMRVKLESNKSEIIKKHEARYRSSEAEVNEYLDKTRAEVEAEINEKKEEVMAEADKLAANLVKKLSKEL
;
A
#
# COMPACT_ATOMS: atom_id res chain seq x y z
N MET A 1 48.36 14.46 -79.41
CA MET A 1 48.20 15.53 -78.40
C MET A 1 47.78 16.86 -79.05
N ASP A 2 48.36 17.23 -80.19
CA ASP A 2 47.99 18.46 -80.93
C ASP A 2 46.53 18.56 -81.41
N LEU A 3 45.93 17.46 -81.87
CA LEU A 3 44.56 17.50 -82.40
C LEU A 3 43.52 17.75 -81.30
N VAL A 4 43.74 17.18 -80.11
CA VAL A 4 42.87 17.35 -78.94
C VAL A 4 43.00 18.77 -78.38
N LEU A 5 44.23 19.31 -78.31
CA LEU A 5 44.47 20.69 -77.91
C LEU A 5 43.85 21.70 -78.88
N LYS A 6 43.93 21.45 -80.20
CA LYS A 6 43.27 22.31 -81.20
C LYS A 6 41.74 22.29 -81.10
N ILE A 7 41.14 21.12 -80.86
CA ILE A 7 39.69 21.00 -80.66
C ILE A 7 39.25 21.73 -79.38
N LEU A 8 40.04 21.65 -78.30
CA LEU A 8 39.75 22.34 -77.04
C LEU A 8 39.83 23.87 -77.18
N VAL A 9 40.86 24.39 -77.84
CA VAL A 9 41.00 25.83 -78.14
C VAL A 9 39.88 26.32 -79.06
N GLN A 10 39.47 25.52 -80.05
CA GLN A 10 38.37 25.86 -80.96
C GLN A 10 36.98 25.79 -80.29
N LEU A 11 36.85 25.04 -79.18
CA LEU A 11 35.67 25.00 -78.31
C LEU A 11 35.65 26.16 -77.27
N GLY A 12 36.67 27.02 -77.23
CA GLY A 12 36.79 28.12 -76.27
C GLY A 12 37.35 27.71 -74.91
N ALA A 13 37.90 26.50 -74.78
CA ALA A 13 38.65 26.07 -73.59
C ALA A 13 40.08 26.62 -73.66
N ASP A 14 40.21 27.94 -73.55
CA ASP A 14 41.48 28.65 -73.40
C ASP A 14 41.89 28.72 -71.92
N GLN A 15 42.98 29.43 -71.62
CA GLN A 15 43.46 29.70 -70.26
C GLN A 15 42.36 30.25 -69.32
N SER A 16 41.31 30.86 -69.88
CA SER A 16 40.07 31.27 -69.22
C SER A 16 39.35 30.14 -68.47
N PHE A 17 39.42 28.90 -68.96
CA PHE A 17 38.84 27.72 -68.30
C PHE A 17 39.44 27.50 -66.91
N PHE A 18 40.76 27.63 -66.77
CA PHE A 18 41.44 27.48 -65.48
C PHE A 18 41.11 28.63 -64.51
N TYR A 19 40.94 29.85 -65.02
CA TYR A 19 40.47 30.98 -64.20
C TYR A 19 39.02 30.79 -63.74
N GLN A 20 38.13 30.33 -64.61
CA GLN A 20 36.73 30.02 -64.27
C GLN A 20 36.64 28.88 -63.25
N LEU A 21 37.43 27.81 -63.43
CA LEU A 21 37.52 26.72 -62.47
C LEU A 21 38.02 27.20 -61.11
N GLY A 22 39.03 28.08 -61.08
CA GLY A 22 39.54 28.69 -59.85
C GLY A 22 38.48 29.53 -59.13
N ILE A 23 37.71 30.33 -59.87
CA ILE A 23 36.60 31.11 -59.29
C ILE A 23 35.50 30.19 -58.76
N ILE A 24 35.12 29.15 -59.49
CA ILE A 24 34.11 28.17 -59.03
C ILE A 24 34.58 27.45 -57.77
N LEU A 25 35.85 27.04 -57.69
CA LEU A 25 36.41 26.44 -56.48
C LEU A 25 36.40 27.40 -55.30
N LEU A 26 36.74 28.67 -55.52
CA LEU A 26 36.72 29.69 -54.47
C LEU A 26 35.29 29.95 -53.98
N VAL A 27 34.33 30.11 -54.90
CA VAL A 27 32.91 30.24 -54.56
C VAL A 27 32.40 29.00 -53.85
N PHE A 28 32.81 27.80 -54.27
CA PHE A 28 32.44 26.54 -53.62
C PHE A 28 32.96 26.46 -52.19
N ILE A 29 34.21 26.87 -51.93
CA ILE A 29 34.78 26.90 -50.57
C ILE A 29 33.99 27.87 -49.68
N ILE A 30 33.68 29.07 -50.20
CA ILE A 30 32.90 30.07 -49.47
C ILE A 30 31.47 29.56 -49.20
N ALA A 31 30.82 29.00 -50.21
CA ALA A 31 29.47 28.44 -50.10
C ALA A 31 29.43 27.25 -49.13
N ARG A 32 30.46 26.40 -49.13
CA ARG A 32 30.57 25.28 -48.19
C ARG A 32 30.60 25.77 -46.75
N PHE A 33 31.47 26.72 -46.46
CA PHE A 33 31.66 27.21 -45.09
C PHE A 33 30.50 28.07 -44.59
N ILE A 34 29.93 28.93 -45.45
CA ILE A 34 28.87 29.86 -45.05
C ILE A 34 27.48 29.20 -45.10
N PHE A 35 27.18 28.45 -46.16
CA PHE A 35 25.84 27.91 -46.39
C PHE A 35 25.72 26.45 -45.95
N ILE A 36 26.59 25.55 -46.43
CA ILE A 36 26.38 24.11 -46.24
C ILE A 36 26.57 23.73 -44.76
N ASP A 37 27.66 24.17 -44.13
CA ASP A 37 27.95 23.84 -42.74
C ASP A 37 26.88 24.44 -41.80
N HIS A 38 26.42 25.66 -42.07
CA HIS A 38 25.36 26.29 -41.28
C HIS A 38 24.00 25.60 -41.47
N LEU A 39 23.66 25.24 -42.71
CA LEU A 39 22.42 24.53 -43.02
C LEU A 39 22.40 23.16 -42.34
N GLN A 40 23.51 22.43 -42.37
CA GLN A 40 23.64 21.15 -41.68
C GLN A 40 23.44 21.31 -40.17
N ALA A 41 24.08 22.29 -39.54
CA ALA A 41 23.91 22.56 -38.11
C ALA A 41 22.46 22.91 -37.73
N VAL A 42 21.73 23.62 -38.60
CA VAL A 42 20.30 23.93 -38.38
C VAL A 42 19.43 22.68 -38.52
N ILE A 43 19.72 21.82 -39.50
CA ILE A 43 18.98 20.56 -39.70
C ILE A 43 19.22 19.63 -38.51
N GLU A 44 20.47 19.42 -38.10
CA GLU A 44 20.82 18.61 -36.92
C GLU A 44 20.14 19.16 -35.67
N ARG A 45 20.13 20.48 -35.47
CA ARG A 45 19.46 21.10 -34.32
C ARG A 45 17.94 20.93 -34.36
N ARG A 46 17.32 20.86 -35.54
CA ARG A 46 15.88 20.61 -35.69
C ARG A 46 15.56 19.14 -35.46
N GLU A 47 16.36 18.23 -36.01
CA GLU A 47 16.23 16.80 -35.77
C GLU A 47 16.38 16.48 -34.29
N ASP A 48 17.43 17.02 -33.64
CA ASP A 48 17.65 16.88 -32.21
C ASP A 48 16.49 17.43 -31.38
N LYS A 49 15.90 18.56 -31.80
CA LYS A 49 14.77 19.13 -31.06
C LYS A 49 13.46 18.42 -31.34
N THR A 50 13.22 17.85 -32.52
CA THR A 50 11.92 17.25 -32.83
C THR A 50 11.89 15.77 -32.48
N VAL A 51 12.92 15.02 -32.90
CA VAL A 51 12.97 13.56 -32.70
C VAL A 51 13.31 13.21 -31.25
N LYS A 52 14.22 13.95 -30.59
CA LYS A 52 14.53 13.66 -29.17
C LYS A 52 13.41 14.11 -28.24
N LEU A 53 12.65 15.17 -28.56
CA LEU A 53 11.48 15.54 -27.76
C LEU A 53 10.38 14.47 -27.79
N GLU A 54 10.21 13.79 -28.92
CA GLU A 54 9.26 12.66 -29.03
C GLU A 54 9.71 11.49 -28.15
N GLY A 55 10.99 11.11 -28.23
CA GLY A 55 11.55 10.06 -27.38
C GLY A 55 11.59 10.41 -25.87
N ASP A 56 11.79 11.68 -25.51
CA ASP A 56 11.76 12.13 -24.13
C ASP A 56 10.34 12.22 -23.58
N ALA A 57 9.36 12.59 -24.40
CA ALA A 57 7.95 12.55 -24.03
C ALA A 57 7.47 11.12 -23.78
N GLU A 58 7.83 10.18 -24.66
CA GLU A 58 7.49 8.77 -24.51
C GLU A 58 8.08 8.18 -23.22
N LYS A 59 9.35 8.48 -22.91
CA LYS A 59 9.96 8.11 -21.63
C LYS A 59 9.24 8.70 -20.42
N GLN A 60 8.81 9.96 -20.49
CA GLN A 60 8.04 10.58 -19.41
C GLN A 60 6.68 9.89 -19.23
N PHE A 61 6.00 9.51 -20.31
CA PHE A 61 4.76 8.74 -20.23
C PHE A 61 4.98 7.36 -19.62
N ASP A 62 6.05 6.66 -20.01
CA ASP A 62 6.42 5.37 -19.42
C ASP A 62 6.74 5.48 -17.92
N GLU A 63 7.48 6.52 -17.51
CA GLU A 63 7.75 6.80 -16.10
C GLU A 63 6.47 7.11 -15.32
N ILE A 64 5.58 7.92 -15.88
CA ILE A 64 4.28 8.22 -15.26
C ILE A 64 3.44 6.96 -15.11
N SER A 65 3.37 6.12 -16.15
CA SER A 65 2.63 4.86 -16.09
C SER A 65 3.21 3.92 -15.03
N LYS A 66 4.53 3.80 -14.97
CA LYS A 66 5.21 2.99 -13.96
C LYS A 66 4.94 3.50 -12.54
N ILE A 67 4.95 4.82 -12.33
CA ILE A 67 4.62 5.44 -11.05
C ILE A 67 3.15 5.18 -10.67
N GLN A 68 2.22 5.29 -11.62
CA GLN A 68 0.82 4.98 -11.39
C GLN A 68 0.61 3.53 -10.97
N ASP A 69 1.25 2.59 -11.65
CA ASP A 69 1.15 1.17 -11.33
C ASP A 69 1.73 0.86 -9.94
N GLN A 70 2.91 1.41 -9.63
CA GLN A 70 3.50 1.29 -8.30
C GLN A 70 2.62 1.89 -7.20
N TYR A 71 1.99 3.03 -7.46
CA TYR A 71 1.08 3.67 -6.51
C TYR A 71 -0.16 2.80 -6.27
N LYS A 72 -0.75 2.28 -7.35
CA LYS A 72 -1.90 1.39 -7.30
C LYS A 72 -1.58 0.11 -6.53
N GLU A 73 -0.43 -0.49 -6.78
CA GLU A 73 0.04 -1.68 -6.08
C GLU A 73 0.25 -1.40 -4.58
N LYS A 74 0.89 -0.28 -4.22
CA LYS A 74 1.07 0.14 -2.82
C LYS A 74 -0.25 0.37 -2.11
N ILE A 75 -1.21 1.04 -2.74
CA ILE A 75 -2.56 1.27 -2.18
C ILE A 75 -3.27 -0.06 -1.94
N GLN A 76 -3.22 -0.97 -2.92
CA GLN A 76 -3.85 -2.29 -2.81
C GLN A 76 -3.18 -3.14 -1.72
N GLY A 77 -1.84 -3.13 -1.65
CA GLY A 77 -1.07 -3.79 -0.61
C GLY A 77 -1.41 -3.26 0.78
N ALA A 78 -1.39 -1.94 0.97
CA ALA A 78 -1.73 -1.30 2.24
C ALA A 78 -3.18 -1.59 2.67
N SER A 79 -4.14 -1.58 1.74
CA SER A 79 -5.53 -1.93 2.02
C SER A 79 -5.68 -3.38 2.45
N LYS A 80 -4.97 -4.31 1.80
CA LYS A 80 -4.95 -5.72 2.17
C LYS A 80 -4.34 -5.94 3.55
N GLU A 81 -3.19 -5.33 3.84
CA GLU A 81 -2.54 -5.39 5.16
C GLU A 81 -3.43 -4.81 6.25
N MET A 82 -4.09 -3.67 5.99
CA MET A 82 -5.01 -3.05 6.92
C MET A 82 -6.20 -3.96 7.23
N ARG A 83 -6.79 -4.61 6.21
CA ARG A 83 -7.87 -5.59 6.41
C ARG A 83 -7.41 -6.78 7.25
N VAL A 84 -6.21 -7.30 6.99
CA VAL A 84 -5.65 -8.41 7.77
C VAL A 84 -5.44 -8.02 9.23
N LYS A 85 -4.87 -6.83 9.49
CA LYS A 85 -4.71 -6.31 10.85
C LYS A 85 -6.05 -6.08 11.54
N LEU A 86 -7.04 -5.55 10.82
CA LEU A 86 -8.37 -5.31 11.37
C LEU A 86 -9.06 -6.62 11.79
N GLU A 87 -9.05 -7.64 10.93
CA GLU A 87 -9.62 -8.95 11.24
C GLU A 87 -8.87 -9.65 12.38
N SER A 88 -7.54 -9.56 12.40
CA SER A 88 -6.73 -10.08 13.51
C SER A 88 -7.11 -9.43 14.84
N ASN A 89 -7.17 -8.09 14.88
CA ASN A 89 -7.53 -7.34 16.08
C ASN A 89 -8.97 -7.66 16.52
N LYS A 90 -9.90 -7.76 15.57
CA LYS A 90 -11.28 -8.15 15.85
C LYS A 90 -11.35 -9.55 16.46
N SER A 91 -10.62 -10.51 15.91
CA SER A 91 -10.54 -11.87 16.46
C SER A 91 -9.95 -11.87 17.88
N GLU A 92 -8.90 -11.10 18.12
CA GLU A 92 -8.27 -10.99 19.44
C GLU A 92 -9.21 -10.36 20.47
N ILE A 93 -9.92 -9.29 20.09
CA ILE A 93 -10.95 -8.65 20.93
C ILE A 93 -12.05 -9.66 21.28
N ILE A 94 -12.57 -10.39 20.29
CA ILE A 94 -13.61 -11.42 20.52
C ILE A 94 -13.11 -12.47 21.53
N LYS A 95 -11.90 -13.01 21.32
CA LYS A 95 -11.30 -13.99 22.24
C LYS A 95 -11.13 -13.44 23.65
N LYS A 96 -10.70 -12.18 23.78
CA LYS A 96 -10.54 -11.50 25.07
C LYS A 96 -11.88 -11.32 25.79
N HIS A 97 -12.93 -10.94 25.06
CA HIS A 97 -14.27 -10.83 25.63
C HIS A 97 -14.81 -12.19 26.04
N GLU A 98 -14.67 -13.21 25.20
CA GLU A 98 -15.10 -14.58 25.51
C GLU A 98 -14.38 -15.12 26.77
N ALA A 99 -13.07 -14.94 26.87
CA ALA A 99 -12.30 -15.31 28.05
C ALA A 99 -12.78 -14.57 29.31
N ARG A 100 -13.08 -13.27 29.19
CA ARG A 100 -13.62 -12.47 30.29
C ARG A 100 -15.01 -12.95 30.72
N TYR A 101 -15.88 -13.29 29.78
CA TYR A 101 -17.20 -13.83 30.09
C TYR A 101 -17.08 -15.18 30.80
N ARG A 102 -16.25 -16.10 30.32
CA ARG A 102 -16.01 -17.39 30.99
C ARG A 102 -15.44 -17.23 32.40
N SER A 103 -14.51 -16.27 32.60
CA SER A 103 -13.98 -15.96 33.93
C SER A 103 -15.10 -15.45 34.85
N SER A 104 -15.94 -14.54 34.36
CA SER A 104 -17.05 -14.00 35.13
C SER A 104 -18.11 -15.06 35.44
N GLU A 105 -18.40 -15.98 34.50
CA GLU A 105 -19.29 -17.11 34.75
C GLU A 105 -18.73 -18.06 35.81
N ALA A 106 -17.42 -18.32 35.78
CA ALA A 106 -16.76 -19.14 36.80
C ALA A 106 -16.84 -18.48 38.19
N GLU A 107 -16.55 -17.18 38.29
CA GLU A 107 -16.68 -16.41 39.54
C GLU A 107 -18.13 -16.40 40.07
N VAL A 108 -19.12 -16.22 39.19
CA VAL A 108 -20.54 -16.25 39.57
C VAL A 108 -20.96 -17.63 40.05
N ASN A 109 -20.52 -18.70 39.37
CA ASN A 109 -20.82 -20.07 39.79
C ASN A 109 -20.17 -20.40 41.14
N GLU A 110 -18.92 -20.00 41.35
CA GLU A 110 -18.23 -20.18 42.63
C GLU A 110 -18.94 -19.43 43.76
N TYR A 111 -19.38 -18.19 43.50
CA TYR A 111 -20.20 -17.43 44.43
C TYR A 111 -21.52 -18.14 44.74
N LEU A 112 -22.21 -18.67 43.73
CA LEU A 112 -23.48 -19.39 43.88
C LEU A 112 -23.32 -20.66 44.70
N ASP A 113 -22.28 -21.44 44.46
CA ASP A 113 -21.98 -22.66 45.20
C ASP A 113 -21.62 -22.34 46.66
N LYS A 114 -20.86 -21.28 46.90
CA LYS A 114 -20.56 -20.81 48.26
C LYS A 114 -21.82 -20.35 49.00
N THR A 115 -22.65 -19.52 48.37
CA THR A 115 -23.93 -19.09 48.97
C THR A 115 -24.86 -20.26 49.24
N ARG A 116 -24.93 -21.26 48.35
CA ARG A 116 -25.71 -22.48 48.60
C ARG A 116 -25.22 -23.25 49.81
N ALA A 117 -23.91 -23.43 49.94
CA ALA A 117 -23.31 -24.09 51.10
C ALA A 117 -23.57 -23.33 52.41
N GLU A 118 -23.47 -21.99 52.38
CA GLU A 118 -23.77 -21.13 53.53
C GLU A 118 -25.26 -21.22 53.93
N VAL A 119 -26.17 -21.17 52.96
CA VAL A 119 -27.62 -21.30 53.20
C VAL A 119 -27.98 -22.69 53.74
N GLU A 120 -27.35 -23.76 53.22
CA GLU A 120 -27.58 -25.11 53.72
C GLU A 120 -27.09 -25.28 55.16
N ALA A 121 -25.95 -24.67 55.51
CA ALA A 121 -25.47 -24.62 56.88
C ALA A 121 -26.43 -23.85 57.80
N GLU A 122 -26.93 -22.68 57.38
CA GLU A 122 -27.89 -21.87 58.15
C GLU A 122 -29.23 -22.60 58.34
N ILE A 123 -29.71 -23.31 57.31
CA ILE A 123 -30.93 -24.13 57.40
C ILE A 123 -30.75 -25.26 58.41
N ASN A 124 -29.59 -25.94 58.41
CA ASN A 124 -29.33 -27.02 59.36
C ASN A 124 -29.24 -26.49 60.80
N GLU A 125 -28.57 -25.36 61.02
CA GLU A 125 -28.50 -24.70 62.33
C GLU A 125 -29.89 -24.30 62.83
N LYS A 126 -30.69 -23.61 62.01
CA LYS A 126 -32.06 -23.23 62.36
C LYS A 126 -32.97 -24.43 62.58
N LYS A 127 -32.77 -25.53 61.85
CA LYS A 127 -33.52 -26.77 62.06
C LYS A 127 -33.21 -27.38 63.41
N GLU A 128 -31.95 -27.40 63.83
CA GLU A 128 -31.56 -27.85 65.17
C GLU A 128 -32.17 -26.96 66.26
N GLU A 129 -32.15 -25.64 66.07
CA GLU A 129 -32.76 -24.68 67.00
C GLU A 129 -34.28 -24.89 67.12
N VAL A 130 -34.99 -25.01 66.00
CA VAL A 130 -36.44 -25.26 65.96
C VAL A 130 -36.79 -26.61 66.61
N MET A 131 -35.99 -27.65 66.40
CA MET A 131 -36.22 -28.95 67.04
C MET A 131 -36.00 -28.86 68.57
N ALA A 132 -34.97 -28.14 69.02
CA ALA A 132 -34.73 -27.92 70.44
C ALA A 132 -35.85 -27.08 71.10
N GLU A 133 -36.40 -26.08 70.39
CA GLU A 133 -37.58 -25.34 70.84
C GLU A 133 -38.84 -26.21 70.87
N ALA A 134 -39.04 -27.07 69.87
CA ALA A 134 -40.15 -28.03 69.84
C ALA A 134 -40.08 -29.00 71.03
N ASP A 135 -38.91 -29.52 71.36
CA ASP A 135 -38.68 -30.38 72.52
C ASP A 135 -38.98 -29.65 73.85
N LYS A 136 -38.52 -28.40 73.98
CA LYS A 136 -38.85 -27.54 75.14
C LYS A 136 -40.35 -27.29 75.25
N LEU A 137 -41.04 -27.03 74.13
CA LEU A 137 -42.48 -26.80 74.10
C LEU A 137 -43.25 -28.07 74.48
N ALA A 138 -42.85 -29.22 73.94
CA ALA A 138 -43.42 -30.52 74.29
C ALA A 138 -43.24 -30.85 75.77
N ALA A 139 -42.04 -30.63 76.33
CA ALA A 139 -41.77 -30.82 77.75
C ALA A 139 -42.63 -29.88 78.63
N ASN A 140 -42.80 -28.62 78.22
CA ASN A 140 -43.68 -27.67 78.91
C ASN A 140 -45.16 -28.09 78.85
N LEU A 141 -45.63 -28.60 77.71
CA LEU A 141 -47.00 -29.11 77.55
C LEU A 141 -47.25 -30.32 78.46
N VAL A 142 -46.35 -31.30 78.48
CA VAL A 142 -46.44 -32.47 79.37
C VAL A 142 -46.45 -32.04 80.83
N LYS A 143 -45.59 -31.10 81.21
CA LYS A 143 -45.52 -30.58 82.59
C LYS A 143 -46.78 -29.81 83.00
N LYS A 144 -47.48 -29.20 82.05
CA LYS A 144 -48.77 -28.52 82.28
C LYS A 144 -49.90 -29.53 82.43
N LEU A 145 -49.95 -30.53 81.55
CA LEU A 145 -50.91 -31.63 81.60
C LEU A 145 -50.76 -32.49 82.87
N SER A 146 -49.53 -32.75 83.33
CA SER A 146 -49.26 -33.52 84.54
C SER A 146 -49.51 -32.76 85.84
N LYS A 147 -49.77 -31.45 85.77
CA LYS A 147 -50.11 -30.60 86.93
C LYS A 147 -51.61 -30.40 87.11
N GLU A 148 -52.42 -30.78 86.11
CA GLU A 148 -53.88 -30.75 86.13
C GLU A 148 -54.53 -32.12 86.39
N LEU A 149 -53.71 -33.16 86.65
CA LEU A 149 -54.11 -34.46 87.23
C LEU A 149 -53.72 -34.50 88.70
#